data_AF-A0A7C6FVG3-F1
#
_entry.id   AF-A0A7C6FVG3-F1
#
_cell.length_a   1.000
_cell.length_b   1.000
_cell.length_c   1.000
_cell.angle_alpha   90.00
_cell.angle_beta   90.00
_cell.angle_gamma   90.00
#
_symmetry.space_group_name_H-M   'P 1'
#
loop_
_entity.id
_entity.type
_entity.pdbx_description
1 polymer ?
#
loop_
_entity_poly.entity_id
_entity_poly.type
_entity_poly.pdbx_seq_one_letter_code
_entity_poly.pdbx_strand_id
1 'polypeptide(L)' 'MVIKKWKLEKGAKCYNCGDATIHDVKVDQYNIKIRCRDCGFTRYYTFHMVDLPVKSDL' A
#
# COMPACT_ATOMS: atom_id res chain seq x y z
N MET A 1 2.73 16.68 12.95
CA MET A 1 3.09 15.25 13.01
C MET A 1 3.32 14.77 11.58
N VAL A 2 4.53 14.31 11.22
CA VAL A 2 4.81 13.85 9.85
C VAL A 2 4.43 12.37 9.75
N ILE A 3 3.43 12.05 8.94
CA ILE A 3 3.02 10.67 8.70
C ILE A 3 4.08 10.00 7.82
N LYS A 4 4.76 8.98 8.33
CA LYS A 4 5.73 8.19 7.56
C LYS A 4 4.98 7.40 6.50
N LYS A 5 5.41 7.53 5.24
CA LYS A 5 4.86 6.79 4.10
C LYS A 5 5.91 5.82 3.58
N TRP A 6 5.53 4.55 3.44
CA TRP A 6 6.33 3.56 2.74
C TRP A 6 5.90 3.51 1.27
N LYS A 7 6.88 3.41 0.37
CA LYS A 7 6.67 3.21 -1.05
C LYS A 7 7.29 1.85 -1.41
N LEU A 8 6.48 0.98 -1.97
CA LEU A 8 6.83 -0.39 -2.31
C LEU A 8 6.40 -0.67 -3.75
N GLU A 9 7.04 -1.65 -4.38
CA GLU A 9 6.70 -2.12 -5.72
C GLU A 9 6.38 -3.62 -5.67
N LYS A 10 5.32 -4.04 -6.37
CA LYS A 10 4.93 -5.45 -6.43
C LYS A 10 4.47 -5.85 -7.83
N GLY A 11 5.12 -6.85 -8.42
CA GLY A 11 4.61 -7.52 -9.61
C GLY A 11 3.40 -8.40 -9.29
N ALA A 12 2.28 -8.18 -9.97
CA ALA A 12 1.06 -8.99 -9.83
C ALA A 12 0.16 -8.82 -11.06
N LYS A 13 -0.76 -9.77 -11.27
CA LYS A 13 -1.83 -9.62 -12.27
C LYS A 13 -2.78 -8.51 -11.86
N CYS A 14 -2.98 -7.52 -12.72
CA CYS A 14 -3.95 -6.47 -12.49
C CYS A 14 -5.37 -7.05 -12.57
N TYR A 15 -6.22 -6.70 -11.59
CA TYR A 15 -7.63 -7.12 -11.62
C TYR A 15 -8.42 -6.48 -12.77
N ASN A 16 -8.05 -5.25 -13.16
CA ASN A 16 -8.78 -4.50 -14.16
C ASN A 16 -8.31 -4.79 -15.59
N CYS A 17 -7.02 -4.59 -15.92
CA CYS A 17 -6.53 -4.86 -17.28
C CYS A 17 -6.12 -6.31 -17.52
N GLY A 18 -5.90 -7.10 -16.46
CA GLY A 18 -5.46 -8.49 -16.59
C GLY A 18 -3.95 -8.66 -16.81
N ASP A 19 -3.19 -7.58 -17.01
CA ASP A 19 -1.76 -7.66 -17.28
C ASP A 19 -0.95 -7.99 -16.03
N ALA A 20 0.10 -8.80 -16.21
CA ALA A 20 1.10 -9.02 -15.17
C ALA A 20 2.07 -7.83 -15.15
N THR A 21 1.86 -6.91 -14.21
CA THR A 21 2.57 -5.62 -14.18
C THR A 21 2.96 -5.22 -12.76
N ILE A 22 3.86 -4.23 -12.67
CA ILE A 22 4.26 -3.63 -11.40
C ILE A 22 3.14 -2.73 -10.88
N HIS A 23 2.82 -2.90 -9.61
CA HIS A 23 1.91 -2.03 -8.87
C HIS A 23 2.72 -1.19 -7.88
N ASP A 24 2.42 0.11 -7.84
CA ASP A 24 2.89 1.03 -6.80
C ASP A 24 2.04 0.81 -5.55
N VAL A 25 2.67 0.41 -4.44
CA VAL A 25 2.01 0.26 -3.15
C VAL A 25 2.51 1.37 -2.23
N LYS A 26 1.59 2.20 -1.75
CA LYS A 26 1.85 3.22 -0.72
C LYS A 26 1.15 2.78 0.56
N VAL A 27 1.91 2.72 1.65
CA VAL A 27 1.41 2.36 2.97
C VAL A 27 1.69 3.51 3.92
N ASP A 28 0.70 3.91 4.69
CA ASP A 28 0.87 4.74 5.86
C ASP A 28 0.12 4.15 7.07
N GLN A 29 0.11 4.85 8.19
CA GLN A 29 -0.51 4.37 9.43
C GLN A 29 -2.04 4.23 9.36
N TYR A 30 -2.69 4.72 8.30
CA TYR A 30 -4.16 4.73 8.16
C TYR A 30 -4.65 3.98 6.93
N ASN A 31 -3.86 3.93 5.86
CA ASN A 31 -4.31 3.35 4.60
C ASN A 31 -3.20 2.68 3.78
N ILE A 32 -3.64 1.81 2.88
CA ILE A 32 -2.86 1.31 1.75
C ILE A 32 -3.52 1.80 0.46
N LYS A 33 -2.70 2.34 -0.44
CA LYS A 33 -3.07 2.63 -1.83
C LYS A 33 -2.23 1.77 -2.77
N ILE A 34 -2.89 0.95 -3.59
CA ILE A 34 -2.24 0.11 -4.60
C ILE A 34 -2.66 0.60 -5.98
N ARG A 35 -1.72 1.02 -6.83
CA ARG A 35 -1.99 1.49 -8.20
C ARG A 35 -1.27 0.64 -9.23
N CYS A 36 -2.00 0.12 -10.21
CA CYS A 36 -1.44 -0.49 -11.41
C CYS A 36 -0.69 0.58 -12.24
N ARG A 37 0.58 0.33 -12.61
CA ARG A 37 1.35 1.27 -13.44
C ARG A 37 0.88 1.33 -14.89
N ASP A 38 0.21 0.28 -15.35
CA ASP A 38 -0.23 0.14 -16.72
C ASP A 38 -1.56 0.89 -16.95
N CYS A 39 -2.66 0.38 -16.40
CA CYS A 39 -3.99 0.97 -16.59
C CYS A 39 -4.40 2.01 -15.55
N GLY A 40 -3.60 2.23 -14.50
CA GLY A 40 -3.92 3.18 -13.43
C GLY A 40 -4.98 2.72 -12.42
N PHE A 41 -5.57 1.53 -12.58
CA PHE A 41 -6.52 0.97 -11.61
C PHE A 41 -5.95 1.01 -10.20
N THR A 42 -6.74 1.54 -9.27
CA THR A 42 -6.29 1.84 -7.92
C THR A 42 -7.23 1.25 -6.88
N ARG A 43 -6.67 0.49 -5.94
CA ARG A 43 -7.37 0.04 -4.73
C ARG A 43 -6.95 0.87 -3.53
N TYR A 44 -7.91 1.13 -2.66
CA TYR A 44 -7.71 1.79 -1.37
C TYR A 44 -8.18 0.86 -0.27
N TYR A 45 -7.36 0.69 0.76
CA TYR A 45 -7.71 -0.02 1.98
C TYR A 45 -7.51 0.94 3.14
N THR A 46 -8.50 1.05 4.01
CA THR A 46 -8.42 1.84 5.24
C THR A 46 -8.33 0.90 6.43
N PHE A 47 -7.43 1.18 7.35
CA PHE A 47 -7.34 0.44 8.61
C PHE A 47 -8.29 1.04 9.63
N HIS A 48 -9.14 0.21 10.23
CA HIS A 48 -10.02 0.63 11.35
C HIS A 48 -9.39 0.35 12.72
N MET A 49 -8.34 -0.46 12.76
CA MET A 49 -7.58 -0.79 13.96
C MET A 49 -6.13 -1.07 13.56
N VAL A 50 -5.18 -0.56 14.34
CA VAL A 50 -3.75 -0.81 14.17
C VAL A 50 -3.13 -0.93 15.57
N ASP A 51 -2.51 -2.07 15.85
CA ASP A 51 -1.67 -2.23 17.04
C ASP A 51 -0.29 -1.67 16.74
N LEU A 52 0.12 -0.65 17.50
CA LEU A 52 1.49 -0.16 17.44
C LEU A 52 2.36 -1.03 18.37
N PRO A 53 3.53 -1.49 17.90
CA PRO A 53 4.43 -2.23 18.77
C PRO A 53 4.81 -1.34 19.96
N VAL A 54 4.72 -1.88 21.17
CA VAL A 54 5.28 -1.23 22.36
C VAL A 54 6.78 -1.15 22.15
N LYS A 55 7.34 0.07 22.13
CA LYS A 55 8.80 0.23 22.17
C LYS A 55 9.29 -0.41 23.47
N SER A 56 10.10 -1.46 23.39
CA SER A 56 10.88 -1.89 24.56
C SER A 56 12.05 -0.92 24.69
N ASP A 57 12.06 -0.14 25.76
CA ASP A 57 13.20 0.73 26.11
C ASP A 57 14.33 -0.11 26.73
N LEU A 58 14.83 -1.11 25.99
CA LEU A 58 16.06 -1.85 26.31
C LEU A 58 17.28 -1.09 25.79
#